data_AF-A0A3D1BHB4-F1
#
_entry.id   AF-A0A3D1BHB4-F1
#
_cell.length_a   1.000
_cell.length_b   1.000
_cell.length_c   1.000
_cell.angle_alpha   90.00
_cell.angle_beta   90.00
_cell.angle_gamma   90.00
#
_symmetry.space_group_name_H-M   'P 1'
#
loop_
_entity.id
_entity.type
_entity.pdbx_description
1 polymer ?
#
loop_
_entity_poly.entity_id
_entity_poly.type
_entity_poly.pdbx_seq_one_letter_code
_entity_poly.pdbx_strand_id
1 'polypeptide(L)'
;DERGAGHIRIFGGGGGTILPEEIQELHDYGIERIYHPDDGRAMGLQGMINDLIQRADFNTVPDLDALDGATTRLAQRNVRDLARCITAAENNAEAFGAAFADVKANLPVVPVLGITGTGGAGKSSMVDELVRRFLIDFPEKRIALVSVDPSKRKTGGALLGDRIRMNAIHSDRVYMRSLATRQSNLALSRHVQEALDILKAAEFDLIVLETSGIGQSDTEIMDHSDVSLYVMTPEFGAATQLEKIDMLDFADVVAINKFDKRGAQDALRDVRKQFKRNHDLWEANDDDLPVVGTIASQFNDPGTNELYRRMMNTLADKTGAALSSNFAADQGTSEKVFIIPPARTRYLSEIAESNRAYDRWAEKQADLAGKLQALSTAADLVDGDAADALADRSKHIQLDLDARLKEWLEGWPELRARYEADEYVFQVRGKDIKIPTTSKSLSHQDIPKVALPSLTGWRDLTKWHLQENLPGSFPYTAGIYPFKREGEDPTRMFAGEGGPERTNKRFHYVSLGMPAKRLSTAFDSVTLYGRDPHVRPDIYGKVGNSGVSICCLDDAKKLYSGFDLCAP
;
A
#
# COMPACT_ATOMS: atom_id res chain seq x y z
N ASP A 1 -4.73 17.69 -28.99
CA ASP A 1 -4.65 19.04 -29.62
C ASP A 1 -5.54 20.10 -29.02
N GLU A 2 -6.81 19.82 -28.69
CA GLU A 2 -7.79 20.83 -28.22
C GLU A 2 -7.32 21.71 -27.04
N ARG A 3 -6.48 21.16 -26.14
CA ARG A 3 -5.89 21.90 -25.01
C ARG A 3 -4.56 22.61 -25.32
N GLY A 4 -4.17 22.69 -26.59
CA GLY A 4 -2.88 23.27 -27.02
C GLY A 4 -1.65 22.46 -26.59
N ALA A 5 -1.84 21.17 -26.28
CA ALA A 5 -0.81 20.28 -25.72
C ALA A 5 -0.41 19.13 -26.68
N GLY A 6 -0.60 19.30 -27.99
CA GLY A 6 -0.30 18.27 -29.00
C GLY A 6 1.16 17.82 -29.07
N HIS A 7 2.07 18.61 -28.52
CA HIS A 7 3.48 18.26 -28.42
C HIS A 7 3.76 17.18 -27.36
N ILE A 8 2.83 16.91 -26.43
CA ILE A 8 3.01 15.87 -25.42
C ILE A 8 2.79 14.50 -26.08
N ARG A 9 3.86 13.73 -26.18
CA ARG A 9 3.83 12.38 -26.75
C ARG A 9 3.25 11.40 -25.76
N ILE A 10 2.31 10.57 -26.20
CA ILE A 10 1.66 9.56 -25.38
C ILE A 10 2.23 8.18 -25.72
N PHE A 11 2.63 7.44 -24.70
CA PHE A 11 3.14 6.09 -24.81
C PHE A 11 2.25 5.13 -23.99
N GLY A 12 2.22 3.84 -24.35
CA GLY A 12 1.43 2.87 -23.61
C GLY A 12 1.85 1.41 -23.84
N GLY A 13 1.20 0.51 -23.10
CA GLY A 13 1.37 -0.93 -23.22
C GLY A 13 0.32 -1.67 -22.38
N GLY A 14 -0.27 -2.72 -22.96
CA GLY A 14 -1.29 -3.56 -22.31
C GLY A 14 -0.97 -5.06 -22.37
N GLY A 15 0.25 -5.41 -22.77
CA GLY A 15 0.57 -6.81 -23.08
C GLY A 15 -0.30 -7.31 -24.23
N GLY A 16 -0.91 -8.48 -24.07
CA GLY A 16 -1.79 -9.06 -25.10
C GLY A 16 -3.23 -8.51 -25.11
N THR A 17 -3.57 -7.51 -24.28
CA THR A 17 -4.92 -6.94 -24.26
C THR A 17 -5.16 -5.89 -25.33
N ILE A 18 -4.11 -5.34 -25.95
CA ILE A 18 -4.20 -4.38 -27.05
C ILE A 18 -3.72 -5.11 -28.30
N LEU A 19 -4.64 -5.35 -29.23
CA LEU A 19 -4.39 -6.11 -30.45
C LEU A 19 -3.55 -5.28 -31.45
N PRO A 20 -2.79 -5.91 -32.36
CA PRO A 20 -2.00 -5.19 -33.38
C PRO A 20 -2.82 -4.20 -34.21
N GLU A 21 -4.07 -4.52 -34.51
CA GLU A 21 -4.99 -3.65 -35.26
C GLU A 21 -5.37 -2.40 -34.45
N GLU A 22 -5.64 -2.56 -33.15
CA GLU A 22 -5.92 -1.45 -32.23
C GLU A 22 -4.67 -0.59 -31.98
N ILE A 23 -3.49 -1.20 -31.95
CA ILE A 23 -2.21 -0.48 -31.87
C ILE A 23 -2.06 0.45 -33.07
N GLN A 24 -2.32 -0.04 -34.29
CA GLN A 24 -2.25 0.76 -35.50
C GLN A 24 -3.26 1.90 -35.48
N GLU A 25 -4.52 1.62 -35.11
CA GLU A 25 -5.57 2.64 -34.99
C GLU A 25 -5.19 3.73 -33.99
N LEU A 26 -4.64 3.36 -32.82
CA LEU A 26 -4.19 4.32 -31.82
C LEU A 26 -2.99 5.16 -32.30
N HIS A 27 -2.08 4.57 -33.07
CA HIS A 27 -0.96 5.33 -33.67
C HIS A 27 -1.48 6.32 -34.71
N ASP A 28 -2.40 5.89 -35.58
CA ASP A 28 -3.04 6.74 -36.59
C ASP A 28 -3.86 7.87 -35.94
N TYR A 29 -4.44 7.62 -34.76
CA TYR A 29 -5.14 8.62 -33.96
C TYR A 29 -4.20 9.69 -33.37
N GLY A 30 -2.91 9.36 -33.16
CA GLY A 30 -1.89 10.29 -32.65
C GLY A 30 -1.16 9.83 -31.38
N ILE A 31 -1.34 8.58 -30.93
CA ILE A 31 -0.50 8.01 -29.87
C ILE A 31 0.89 7.71 -30.45
N GLU A 32 1.96 8.20 -29.81
CA GLU A 32 3.33 8.09 -30.33
C GLU A 32 3.79 6.64 -30.44
N ARG A 33 3.57 5.83 -29.40
CA ARG A 33 3.92 4.41 -29.42
C ARG A 33 3.19 3.59 -28.36
N ILE A 34 2.62 2.47 -28.78
CA ILE A 34 2.14 1.40 -27.90
C ILE A 34 3.08 0.21 -28.08
N TYR A 35 3.68 -0.29 -27.00
CA TYR A 35 4.60 -1.42 -27.04
C TYR A 35 3.84 -2.75 -26.87
N HIS A 36 3.94 -3.64 -27.87
CA HIS A 36 3.38 -5.00 -27.87
C HIS A 36 4.35 -5.99 -27.18
N PRO A 37 3.89 -7.15 -26.65
CA PRO A 37 4.78 -8.19 -26.13
C PRO A 37 5.92 -8.60 -27.06
N ASP A 38 5.71 -8.54 -28.38
CA ASP A 38 6.77 -8.80 -29.37
C ASP A 38 7.87 -7.72 -29.37
N ASP A 39 7.51 -6.46 -29.16
CA ASP A 39 8.49 -5.38 -29.00
C ASP A 39 9.34 -5.65 -27.75
N GLY A 40 8.73 -6.10 -26.66
CA GLY A 40 9.43 -6.48 -25.44
C GLY A 40 10.40 -7.65 -25.65
N ARG A 41 10.05 -8.64 -26.47
CA ARG A 41 10.94 -9.75 -26.86
C ARG A 41 12.09 -9.30 -27.74
N ALA A 42 11.84 -8.40 -28.70
CA ALA A 42 12.83 -7.97 -29.68
C ALA A 42 13.81 -6.91 -29.14
N MET A 43 13.29 -5.91 -28.43
CA MET A 43 14.06 -4.76 -27.94
C MET A 43 14.60 -5.00 -26.52
N GLY A 44 13.97 -5.89 -25.75
CA GLY A 44 14.14 -5.97 -24.31
C GLY A 44 13.54 -4.77 -23.58
N LEU A 45 13.38 -4.88 -22.26
CA LEU A 45 12.80 -3.80 -21.43
C LEU A 45 13.60 -2.50 -21.57
N GLN A 46 14.93 -2.58 -21.47
CA GLN A 46 15.79 -1.40 -21.59
C GLN A 46 15.71 -0.75 -22.98
N GLY A 47 15.60 -1.56 -24.05
CA GLY A 47 15.47 -1.06 -25.41
C GLY A 47 14.19 -0.25 -25.61
N MET A 48 13.06 -0.73 -25.07
CA MET A 48 11.79 0.01 -25.13
C MET A 48 11.87 1.36 -24.41
N ILE A 49 12.49 1.39 -23.22
CA ILE A 49 12.65 2.65 -22.47
C ILE A 49 13.60 3.62 -23.19
N ASN A 50 14.68 3.12 -23.80
CA ASN A 50 15.59 3.97 -24.57
C ASN A 50 14.90 4.59 -25.78
N ASP A 51 14.10 3.82 -26.53
CA ASP A 51 13.31 4.33 -27.66
C ASP A 51 12.28 5.38 -27.19
N LEU A 52 11.59 5.13 -26.08
CA LEU A 52 10.68 6.10 -25.47
C LEU A 52 11.40 7.42 -25.12
N ILE A 53 12.53 7.35 -24.42
CA ILE A 53 13.30 8.54 -24.03
C ILE A 53 13.79 9.28 -25.27
N GLN A 54 14.31 8.58 -26.27
CA GLN A 54 14.81 9.19 -27.50
C GLN A 54 13.71 9.94 -28.26
N ARG A 55 12.49 9.39 -28.30
CA ARG A 55 11.33 10.07 -28.90
C ARG A 55 10.91 11.28 -28.07
N ALA A 56 11.02 11.22 -26.75
CA ALA A 56 10.65 12.32 -25.85
C ALA A 56 11.73 13.40 -25.70
N ASP A 57 12.92 13.23 -26.27
CA ASP A 57 14.07 14.14 -26.12
C ASP A 57 13.96 15.34 -27.06
N PHE A 58 13.17 16.34 -26.67
CA PHE A 58 13.07 17.62 -27.37
C PHE A 58 12.72 18.75 -26.40
N ASN A 59 13.09 19.99 -26.76
CA ASN A 59 12.77 21.14 -25.95
C ASN A 59 11.32 21.60 -26.19
N THR A 60 10.53 21.69 -25.12
CA THR A 60 9.14 22.17 -25.16
C THR A 60 9.02 23.69 -25.19
N VAL A 61 10.09 24.40 -24.78
CA VAL A 61 10.21 25.86 -24.85
C VAL A 61 11.62 26.18 -25.39
N PRO A 62 11.81 26.14 -26.73
CA PRO A 62 13.11 26.36 -27.36
C PRO A 62 13.68 27.76 -27.11
N ASP A 63 12.79 28.76 -27.11
CA ASP A 63 13.10 30.17 -26.92
C ASP A 63 11.92 30.88 -26.23
N LEU A 64 12.09 32.18 -25.96
CA LEU A 64 11.06 33.00 -25.31
C LEU A 64 9.89 33.33 -26.26
N ASP A 65 10.11 33.37 -27.57
CA ASP A 65 9.05 33.63 -28.55
C ASP A 65 8.01 32.50 -28.51
N ALA A 66 8.46 31.27 -28.23
CA ALA A 66 7.57 30.14 -28.01
C ALA A 66 6.57 30.36 -26.86
N LEU A 67 6.86 31.24 -25.89
CA LEU A 67 5.92 31.58 -24.81
C LEU A 67 4.72 32.38 -25.31
N ASP A 68 4.77 32.97 -26.52
CA ASP A 68 3.65 33.67 -27.15
C ASP A 68 3.01 34.72 -26.22
N GLY A 69 3.85 35.50 -25.51
CA GLY A 69 3.40 36.49 -24.54
C GLY A 69 2.79 35.94 -23.25
N ALA A 70 2.97 34.65 -22.92
CA ALA A 70 2.44 34.04 -21.70
C ALA A 70 2.85 34.79 -20.41
N THR A 71 4.02 35.41 -20.37
CA THR A 71 4.52 36.17 -19.22
C THR A 71 3.64 37.35 -18.82
N THR A 72 2.90 37.95 -19.75
CA THR A 72 2.08 39.15 -19.49
C THR A 72 0.62 38.83 -19.13
N ARG A 73 0.22 37.56 -19.23
CA ARG A 73 -1.17 37.11 -18.97
C ARG A 73 -1.30 36.08 -17.84
N LEU A 74 -0.29 35.99 -16.97
CA LEU A 74 -0.26 35.01 -15.88
C LEU A 74 -1.43 35.13 -14.90
N ALA A 75 -1.99 36.32 -14.68
CA ALA A 75 -3.18 36.55 -13.84
C ALA A 75 -4.44 35.78 -14.32
N GLN A 76 -4.49 35.41 -15.60
CA GLN A 76 -5.54 34.53 -16.14
C GLN A 76 -5.43 33.10 -15.60
N ARG A 77 -4.31 32.74 -14.96
CA ARG A 77 -4.04 31.44 -14.35
C ARG A 77 -4.20 30.28 -15.33
N ASN A 78 -3.85 30.52 -16.60
CA ASN A 78 -3.84 29.47 -17.61
C ASN A 78 -2.74 28.46 -17.25
N VAL A 79 -3.14 27.21 -16.94
CA VAL A 79 -2.21 26.15 -16.49
C VAL A 79 -1.06 25.92 -17.46
N ARG A 80 -1.30 26.04 -18.77
CA ARG A 80 -0.27 25.88 -19.80
C ARG A 80 0.75 27.00 -19.76
N ASP A 81 0.29 28.25 -19.65
CA ASP A 81 1.16 29.42 -19.58
C ASP A 81 2.04 29.36 -18.33
N LEU A 82 1.46 29.07 -17.16
CA LEU A 82 2.21 28.87 -15.90
C LEU A 82 3.28 27.78 -16.07
N ALA A 83 2.89 26.61 -16.59
CA ALA A 83 3.81 25.48 -16.74
C ALA A 83 4.95 25.77 -17.72
N ARG A 84 4.69 26.51 -18.80
CA ARG A 84 5.71 26.86 -19.81
C ARG A 84 6.64 27.97 -19.33
N CYS A 85 6.12 28.99 -18.66
CA CYS A 85 6.96 30.03 -18.04
C CYS A 85 7.91 29.43 -17.00
N ILE A 86 7.43 28.52 -16.15
CA ILE A 86 8.31 27.83 -15.18
C ILE A 86 9.38 27.00 -15.91
N THR A 87 9.02 26.32 -16.99
CA THR A 87 9.98 25.54 -17.79
C THR A 87 11.04 26.44 -18.45
N ALA A 88 10.64 27.61 -18.96
CA ALA A 88 11.55 28.59 -19.53
C ALA A 88 12.52 29.14 -18.47
N ALA A 89 12.02 29.51 -17.30
CA ALA A 89 12.83 29.94 -16.17
C ALA A 89 13.84 28.87 -15.75
N GLU A 90 13.43 27.61 -15.70
CA GLU A 90 14.29 26.50 -15.25
C GLU A 90 15.44 26.20 -16.23
N ASN A 91 15.21 26.40 -17.54
CA ASN A 91 16.16 26.05 -18.59
C ASN A 91 17.01 27.24 -19.08
N ASN A 92 16.48 28.47 -19.06
CA ASN A 92 17.19 29.69 -19.47
C ASN A 92 16.79 30.89 -18.57
N ALA A 93 17.26 30.85 -17.32
CA ALA A 93 16.92 31.84 -16.30
C ALA A 93 17.32 33.27 -16.65
N GLU A 94 18.46 33.48 -17.33
CA GLU A 94 18.93 34.82 -17.68
C GLU A 94 18.00 35.51 -18.68
N ALA A 95 17.70 34.82 -19.80
CA ALA A 95 16.81 35.36 -20.81
C ALA A 95 15.38 35.51 -20.25
N PHE A 96 14.89 34.53 -19.50
CA PHE A 96 13.57 34.61 -18.88
C PHE A 96 13.49 35.76 -17.87
N GLY A 97 14.52 35.94 -17.04
CA GLY A 97 14.60 37.03 -16.06
C GLY A 97 14.52 38.40 -16.72
N ALA A 98 15.19 38.60 -17.86
CA ALA A 98 15.09 39.84 -18.64
C ALA A 98 13.67 40.08 -19.17
N ALA A 99 13.01 39.06 -19.74
CA ALA A 99 11.64 39.17 -20.25
C ALA A 99 10.57 39.28 -19.16
N PHE A 100 10.88 38.83 -17.94
CA PHE A 100 9.99 38.84 -16.80
C PHE A 100 10.22 40.04 -15.87
N ALA A 101 11.23 40.88 -16.12
CA ALA A 101 11.63 41.96 -15.23
C ALA A 101 10.50 42.94 -14.90
N ASP A 102 9.73 43.36 -15.90
CA ASP A 102 8.62 44.31 -15.73
C ASP A 102 7.47 43.72 -14.89
N VAL A 103 7.20 42.43 -15.05
CA VAL A 103 6.19 41.70 -14.25
C VAL A 103 6.71 41.54 -12.83
N LYS A 104 7.98 41.16 -12.67
CA LYS A 104 8.66 41.00 -11.38
C LYS A 104 8.65 42.28 -10.55
N ALA A 105 8.80 43.44 -11.19
CA ALA A 105 8.76 44.74 -10.53
C ALA A 105 7.39 45.08 -9.91
N ASN A 106 6.30 44.44 -10.38
CA ASN A 106 4.92 44.72 -9.98
C ASN A 106 4.21 43.50 -9.39
N LEU A 107 4.95 42.57 -8.78
CA LEU A 107 4.34 41.38 -8.19
C LEU A 107 3.41 41.73 -7.03
N PRO A 108 2.23 41.10 -6.95
CA PRO A 108 1.38 41.21 -5.77
C PRO A 108 2.04 40.53 -4.57
N VAL A 109 1.68 41.00 -3.37
CA VAL A 109 2.06 40.33 -2.12
C VAL A 109 1.18 39.10 -1.97
N VAL A 110 1.77 37.94 -2.18
CA VAL A 110 1.12 36.63 -2.00
C VAL A 110 1.92 35.86 -0.96
N PRO A 111 1.26 35.37 0.12
CA PRO A 111 1.95 34.64 1.17
C PRO A 111 2.50 33.31 0.67
N VAL A 112 3.72 32.99 1.09
CA VAL A 112 4.41 31.74 0.80
C VAL A 112 4.63 30.94 2.08
N LEU A 113 4.02 29.76 2.15
CA LEU A 113 4.22 28.78 3.21
C LEU A 113 5.33 27.80 2.82
N GLY A 114 6.47 27.86 3.51
CA GLY A 114 7.56 26.90 3.38
C GLY A 114 7.32 25.68 4.27
N ILE A 115 7.36 24.48 3.70
CA ILE A 115 7.23 23.22 4.43
C ILE A 115 8.50 22.42 4.24
N THR A 116 9.22 22.21 5.33
CA THR A 116 10.46 21.45 5.35
C THR A 116 10.43 20.39 6.44
N GLY A 117 11.44 19.53 6.48
CA GLY A 117 11.46 18.39 7.38
C GLY A 117 12.24 17.19 6.86
N THR A 118 12.53 16.27 7.79
CA THR A 118 13.34 15.09 7.52
C THR A 118 12.72 14.19 6.45
N GLY A 119 13.57 13.47 5.72
CA GLY A 119 13.14 12.50 4.71
C GLY A 119 12.16 11.47 5.29
N GLY A 120 10.99 11.34 4.67
CA GLY A 120 9.97 10.39 5.11
C GLY A 120 9.16 10.81 6.34
N ALA A 121 9.30 12.05 6.85
CA ALA A 121 8.45 12.57 7.92
C ALA A 121 6.95 12.66 7.56
N GLY A 122 6.64 12.64 6.26
CA GLY A 122 5.27 12.73 5.74
C GLY A 122 4.87 14.13 5.31
N LYS A 123 5.83 14.94 4.80
CA LYS A 123 5.61 16.30 4.30
C LYS A 123 4.53 16.36 3.22
N SER A 124 4.67 15.59 2.15
CA SER A 124 3.72 15.60 1.03
C SER A 124 2.32 15.16 1.45
N SER A 125 2.22 14.19 2.39
CA SER A 125 0.92 13.82 2.98
C SER A 125 0.35 14.93 3.86
N MET A 126 1.19 15.67 4.58
CA MET A 126 0.78 16.84 5.36
C MET A 126 0.29 17.96 4.43
N VAL A 127 1.02 18.25 3.35
CA VAL A 127 0.63 19.22 2.31
C VAL A 127 -0.75 18.85 1.74
N ASP A 128 -0.98 17.58 1.39
CA ASP A 128 -2.28 17.13 0.87
C ASP A 128 -3.43 17.39 1.87
N GLU A 129 -3.21 17.06 3.14
CA GLU A 129 -4.19 17.28 4.20
C GLU A 129 -4.41 18.78 4.51
N LEU A 130 -3.38 19.62 4.39
CA LEU A 130 -3.49 21.09 4.50
C LEU A 130 -4.26 21.68 3.30
N VAL A 131 -3.97 21.23 2.07
CA VAL A 131 -4.70 21.63 0.85
C VAL A 131 -6.17 21.27 0.98
N ARG A 132 -6.47 20.05 1.45
CA ARG A 132 -7.84 19.60 1.67
C ARG A 132 -8.61 20.54 2.62
N ARG A 133 -8.00 20.90 3.75
CA ARG A 133 -8.60 21.82 4.72
C ARG A 133 -8.74 23.23 4.15
N PHE A 134 -7.74 23.71 3.42
CA PHE A 134 -7.79 24.98 2.70
C PHE A 134 -8.97 25.07 1.73
N LEU A 135 -9.19 24.02 0.94
CA LEU A 135 -10.29 23.99 -0.02
C LEU A 135 -11.68 23.97 0.66
N ILE A 136 -11.77 23.44 1.88
CA ILE A 136 -13.00 23.43 2.69
C ILE A 136 -13.22 24.79 3.34
N ASP A 137 -12.19 25.35 3.98
CA ASP A 137 -12.28 26.58 4.76
C ASP A 137 -12.45 27.82 3.88
N PHE A 138 -11.82 27.83 2.70
CA PHE A 138 -11.87 28.93 1.75
C PHE A 138 -12.44 28.49 0.40
N PRO A 139 -13.77 28.55 0.17
CA PRO A 139 -14.41 28.06 -1.06
C PRO A 139 -13.96 28.78 -2.34
N GLU A 140 -13.65 30.07 -2.25
CA GLU A 140 -13.30 30.92 -3.41
C GLU A 140 -11.80 31.11 -3.61
N LYS A 141 -10.98 30.74 -2.63
CA LYS A 141 -9.54 30.95 -2.69
C LYS A 141 -8.83 29.84 -3.46
N ARG A 142 -7.67 30.19 -4.00
CA ARG A 142 -6.81 29.34 -4.84
C ARG A 142 -5.44 29.17 -4.21
N ILE A 143 -4.88 27.98 -4.38
CA ILE A 143 -3.59 27.59 -3.81
C ILE A 143 -2.67 27.03 -4.89
N ALA A 144 -1.40 27.43 -4.84
CA ALA A 144 -0.36 26.86 -5.70
C ALA A 144 0.66 26.08 -4.87
N LEU A 145 1.15 24.97 -5.41
CA LEU A 145 2.09 24.07 -4.76
C LEU A 145 3.36 23.95 -5.62
N VAL A 146 4.51 24.12 -5.01
CA VAL A 146 5.82 23.81 -5.58
C VAL A 146 6.47 22.77 -4.69
N SER A 147 6.58 21.53 -5.16
CA SER A 147 7.28 20.47 -4.43
C SER A 147 8.63 20.18 -5.08
N VAL A 148 9.67 20.06 -4.27
CA VAL A 148 11.05 19.82 -4.73
C VAL A 148 11.52 18.44 -4.30
N ASP A 149 11.86 17.60 -5.28
CA ASP A 149 12.38 16.25 -5.05
C ASP A 149 13.90 16.16 -5.39
N PRO A 150 14.67 15.31 -4.68
CA PRO A 150 16.12 15.22 -4.88
C PRO A 150 16.48 14.52 -6.19
N SER A 151 17.48 15.05 -6.89
CA SER A 151 18.02 14.43 -8.12
C SER A 151 19.07 13.35 -7.82
N LYS A 152 19.06 12.25 -8.59
CA LYS A 152 20.06 11.18 -8.45
C LYS A 152 21.31 11.48 -9.27
N ARG A 153 22.43 11.77 -8.59
CA ARG A 153 23.73 12.09 -9.22
C ARG A 153 24.21 11.04 -10.25
N LYS A 154 24.04 9.75 -9.96
CA LYS A 154 24.55 8.67 -10.82
C LYS A 154 23.85 8.60 -12.18
N THR A 155 22.56 8.94 -12.21
CA THR A 155 21.70 8.77 -13.40
C THR A 155 21.32 10.10 -14.04
N GLY A 156 21.51 11.23 -13.37
CA GLY A 156 21.09 12.56 -13.84
C GLY A 156 19.58 12.83 -13.69
N GLY A 157 18.74 11.80 -13.68
CA GLY A 157 17.29 11.92 -13.47
C GLY A 157 16.85 12.07 -12.00
N ALA A 158 15.55 12.35 -11.81
CA ALA A 158 14.89 12.43 -10.52
C ALA A 158 13.57 11.63 -10.54
N LEU A 159 13.15 11.11 -9.38
CA LEU A 159 11.81 10.57 -9.19
C LEU A 159 11.00 11.64 -8.47
N LEU A 160 10.15 12.36 -9.21
CA LEU A 160 9.28 13.39 -8.67
C LEU A 160 8.06 12.72 -8.01
N GLY A 161 8.26 12.24 -6.79
CA GLY A 161 7.35 11.37 -6.05
C GLY A 161 6.28 12.11 -5.28
N ASP A 162 6.45 13.40 -4.97
CA ASP A 162 5.54 14.09 -4.05
C ASP A 162 4.09 14.15 -4.57
N ARG A 163 3.90 14.34 -5.88
CA ARG A 163 2.56 14.39 -6.51
C ARG A 163 1.75 13.11 -6.31
N ILE A 164 2.39 11.94 -6.20
CA ILE A 164 1.67 10.66 -6.02
C ILE A 164 0.93 10.59 -4.68
N ARG A 165 1.28 11.45 -3.72
CA ARG A 165 0.66 11.52 -2.39
C ARG A 165 -0.53 12.49 -2.34
N MET A 166 -0.73 13.28 -3.39
CA MET A 166 -1.69 14.37 -3.41
C MET A 166 -3.04 13.89 -3.94
N ASN A 167 -4.03 13.70 -3.06
CA ASN A 167 -5.39 13.32 -3.42
C ASN A 167 -6.33 14.54 -3.53
N ALA A 168 -6.08 15.60 -2.75
CA ALA A 168 -6.92 16.78 -2.65
C ALA A 168 -6.68 17.82 -3.77
N ILE A 169 -5.64 17.64 -4.58
CA ILE A 169 -5.23 18.58 -5.64
C ILE A 169 -6.10 18.50 -6.90
N HIS A 170 -7.04 17.56 -6.98
CA HIS A 170 -7.97 17.41 -8.10
C HIS A 170 -9.09 18.47 -8.06
N SER A 171 -8.70 19.74 -8.18
CA SER A 171 -9.58 20.91 -8.13
C SER A 171 -9.00 22.01 -9.03
N ASP A 172 -9.86 22.72 -9.77
CA ASP A 172 -9.44 23.85 -10.62
C ASP A 172 -8.88 25.03 -9.80
N ARG A 173 -9.05 25.01 -8.48
CA ARG A 173 -8.49 25.99 -7.53
C ARG A 173 -7.06 25.66 -7.08
N VAL A 174 -6.52 24.52 -7.53
CA VAL A 174 -5.18 24.05 -7.13
C VAL A 174 -4.28 23.96 -8.35
N TYR A 175 -3.11 24.57 -8.28
CA TYR A 175 -2.02 24.33 -9.22
C TYR A 175 -0.86 23.65 -8.50
N MET A 176 -0.23 22.66 -9.13
CA MET A 176 0.96 22.01 -8.57
C MET A 176 2.05 21.89 -9.63
N ARG A 177 3.28 22.24 -9.28
CA ARG A 177 4.50 21.98 -10.05
C ARG A 177 5.48 21.16 -9.20
N SER A 178 6.03 20.11 -9.80
CA SER A 178 7.11 19.33 -9.19
C SER A 178 8.42 19.74 -9.85
N LEU A 179 9.43 20.03 -9.04
CA LEU A 179 10.77 20.43 -9.47
C LEU A 179 11.80 19.42 -8.95
N ALA A 180 12.92 19.32 -9.65
CA ALA A 180 14.07 18.54 -9.19
C ALA A 180 15.13 19.50 -8.65
N THR A 181 15.89 19.10 -7.62
CA THR A 181 16.99 19.93 -7.10
C THR A 181 18.08 20.22 -8.14
N ARG A 182 18.28 19.33 -9.13
CA ARG A 182 19.32 19.37 -10.19
C ARG A 182 20.78 19.46 -9.69
N GLN A 183 21.01 19.54 -8.38
CA GLN A 183 22.32 19.55 -7.72
C GLN A 183 22.31 18.58 -6.53
N SER A 184 23.47 17.98 -6.25
CA SER A 184 23.64 17.16 -5.05
C SER A 184 23.90 18.05 -3.85
N ASN A 185 23.16 17.84 -2.76
CA ASN A 185 23.31 18.47 -1.43
C ASN A 185 22.56 19.79 -1.19
N LEU A 186 21.65 20.20 -2.08
CA LEU A 186 20.75 21.33 -1.81
C LEU A 186 19.33 20.81 -1.56
N ALA A 187 18.63 21.46 -0.62
CA ALA A 187 17.25 21.13 -0.28
C ALA A 187 16.26 21.65 -1.34
N LEU A 188 16.64 22.76 -1.99
CA LEU A 188 15.86 23.48 -3.00
C LEU A 188 16.56 23.51 -4.37
N SER A 189 15.79 23.79 -5.42
CA SER A 189 16.34 24.08 -6.76
C SER A 189 16.74 25.56 -6.83
N ARG A 190 17.84 25.85 -7.54
CA ARG A 190 18.31 27.23 -7.79
C ARG A 190 17.25 28.14 -8.43
N HIS A 191 16.21 27.54 -9.04
CA HIS A 191 15.17 28.23 -9.79
C HIS A 191 13.82 28.28 -9.07
N VAL A 192 13.80 27.99 -7.77
CA VAL A 192 12.57 28.00 -6.97
C VAL A 192 12.00 29.42 -6.90
N GLN A 193 12.84 30.44 -6.75
CA GLN A 193 12.38 31.82 -6.64
C GLN A 193 11.63 32.28 -7.90
N GLU A 194 12.14 31.93 -9.08
CA GLU A 194 11.48 32.25 -10.35
C GLU A 194 10.12 31.55 -10.46
N ALA A 195 10.02 30.29 -10.02
CA ALA A 195 8.73 29.59 -9.98
C ALA A 195 7.75 30.26 -9.01
N LEU A 196 8.21 30.69 -7.83
CA LEU A 196 7.39 31.44 -6.88
C LEU A 196 6.93 32.77 -7.47
N ASP A 197 7.83 33.55 -8.08
CA ASP A 197 7.53 34.85 -8.68
C ASP A 197 6.48 34.73 -9.80
N ILE A 198 6.57 33.70 -10.64
CA ILE A 198 5.56 33.39 -11.67
C ILE A 198 4.20 33.10 -11.03
N LEU A 199 4.17 32.36 -9.92
CA LEU A 199 2.93 32.05 -9.21
C LEU A 199 2.37 33.26 -8.46
N LYS A 200 3.23 34.16 -7.96
CA LYS A 200 2.81 35.45 -7.41
C LYS A 200 2.15 36.30 -8.50
N ALA A 201 2.76 36.40 -9.68
CA ALA A 201 2.17 37.09 -10.83
C ALA A 201 0.83 36.48 -11.31
N ALA A 202 0.57 35.23 -10.95
CA ALA A 202 -0.68 34.55 -11.25
C ALA A 202 -1.78 34.79 -10.21
N GLU A 203 -1.53 35.60 -9.17
CA GLU A 203 -2.53 35.99 -8.16
C GLU A 203 -3.21 34.78 -7.50
N PHE A 204 -2.41 33.81 -7.04
CA PHE A 204 -2.87 32.80 -6.07
C PHE A 204 -3.03 33.44 -4.68
N ASP A 205 -3.91 32.90 -3.85
CA ASP A 205 -4.11 33.39 -2.47
C ASP A 205 -3.06 32.87 -1.50
N LEU A 206 -2.47 31.71 -1.82
CA LEU A 206 -1.43 31.05 -1.03
C LEU A 206 -0.53 30.23 -1.96
N ILE A 207 0.78 30.32 -1.74
CA ILE A 207 1.76 29.44 -2.38
C ILE A 207 2.37 28.56 -1.29
N VAL A 208 2.46 27.25 -1.53
CA VAL A 208 3.14 26.29 -0.65
C VAL A 208 4.40 25.81 -1.34
N LEU A 209 5.53 25.92 -0.67
CA LEU A 209 6.82 25.41 -1.12
C LEU A 209 7.22 24.23 -0.23
N GLU A 210 7.21 23.02 -0.78
CA GLU A 210 7.72 21.81 -0.11
C GLU A 210 9.17 21.55 -0.54
N THR A 211 10.07 21.43 0.42
CA THR A 211 11.46 21.04 0.17
C THR A 211 11.60 19.53 -0.01
N SER A 212 12.75 19.12 -0.55
CA SER A 212 13.16 17.72 -0.44
C SER A 212 13.40 17.32 1.02
N GLY A 213 13.62 16.03 1.29
CA GLY A 213 14.02 15.57 2.62
C GLY A 213 15.32 16.22 3.06
N ILE A 214 15.26 17.08 4.08
CA ILE A 214 16.44 17.82 4.57
C ILE A 214 17.21 17.08 5.66
N GLY A 215 18.48 17.45 5.81
CA GLY A 215 19.29 17.15 6.97
C GLY A 215 18.93 18.02 8.18
N GLN A 216 19.74 17.95 9.24
CA GLN A 216 19.48 18.69 10.49
C GLN A 216 19.84 20.19 10.40
N SER A 217 20.67 20.59 9.44
CA SER A 217 21.25 21.95 9.33
C SER A 217 20.79 22.75 8.10
N ASP A 218 19.74 22.31 7.41
CA ASP A 218 19.28 22.99 6.18
C ASP A 218 18.17 24.00 6.52
N THR A 219 18.44 25.28 6.26
CA THR A 219 17.51 26.41 6.51
C THR A 219 17.10 27.16 5.25
N GLU A 220 17.51 26.69 4.05
CA GLU A 220 17.29 27.36 2.75
C GLU A 220 15.82 27.72 2.47
N ILE A 221 14.87 26.99 3.07
CA ILE A 221 13.45 27.29 2.93
C ILE A 221 13.07 28.69 3.43
N MET A 222 13.80 29.19 4.43
CA MET A 222 13.52 30.48 5.07
C MET A 222 13.72 31.66 4.11
N ASP A 223 14.65 31.53 3.15
CA ASP A 223 14.92 32.59 2.17
C ASP A 223 13.80 32.74 1.13
N HIS A 224 12.90 31.75 1.05
CA HIS A 224 11.86 31.64 0.04
C HIS A 224 10.44 31.57 0.62
N SER A 225 10.25 31.73 1.93
CA SER A 225 8.94 31.63 2.59
C SER A 225 8.69 32.73 3.63
N ASP A 226 7.44 33.17 3.74
CA ASP A 226 7.01 34.13 4.76
C ASP A 226 6.71 33.46 6.12
N VAL A 227 6.24 32.21 6.06
CA VAL A 227 6.01 31.35 7.23
C VAL A 227 6.58 29.97 6.96
N SER A 228 7.23 29.38 7.96
CA SER A 228 7.84 28.06 7.86
C SER A 228 7.21 27.02 8.79
N LEU A 229 6.98 25.82 8.24
CA LEU A 229 6.52 24.64 8.96
C LEU A 229 7.61 23.56 8.93
N TYR A 230 8.09 23.17 10.11
CA TYR A 230 9.02 22.05 10.26
C TYR A 230 8.27 20.77 10.61
N VAL A 231 8.34 19.76 9.74
CA VAL A 231 7.70 18.45 9.93
C VAL A 231 8.73 17.42 10.35
N MET A 232 8.52 16.80 11.51
CA MET A 232 9.37 15.74 12.04
C MET A 232 8.55 14.53 12.48
N THR A 233 9.24 13.47 12.91
CA THR A 233 8.60 12.29 13.52
C THR A 233 9.03 12.16 14.98
N PRO A 234 8.30 11.39 15.81
CA PRO A 234 8.74 11.06 17.17
C PRO A 234 10.11 10.36 17.26
N GLU A 235 10.61 9.80 16.15
CA GLU A 235 11.85 9.03 16.10
C GLU A 235 13.05 9.93 15.72
N PHE A 236 13.50 10.80 16.63
CA PHE A 236 14.67 11.68 16.44
C PHE A 236 15.92 11.27 17.24
N GLY A 237 15.87 10.13 17.93
CA GLY A 237 16.96 9.66 18.80
C GLY A 237 16.89 10.28 20.20
N ALA A 238 18.03 10.69 20.74
CA ALA A 238 18.10 11.31 22.06
C ALA A 238 17.60 12.77 22.02
N ALA A 239 17.07 13.28 23.14
CA ALA A 239 16.63 14.67 23.25
C ALA A 239 17.73 15.70 22.91
N THR A 240 19.00 15.37 23.16
CA THR A 240 20.15 16.21 22.80
C THR A 240 20.37 16.36 21.28
N GLN A 241 19.71 15.54 20.46
CA GLN A 241 19.73 15.75 19.00
C GLN A 241 18.88 16.93 18.58
N LEU A 242 17.89 17.34 19.39
CA LEU A 242 17.03 18.50 19.09
C LEU A 242 17.84 19.80 19.06
N GLU A 243 18.90 19.89 19.88
CA GLU A 243 19.84 21.04 19.91
C GLU A 243 20.65 21.21 18.62
N LYS A 244 20.62 20.23 17.71
CA LYS A 244 21.34 20.26 16.44
C LYS A 244 20.43 20.51 15.24
N ILE A 245 19.13 20.67 15.47
CA ILE A 245 18.17 20.87 14.41
C ILE A 245 17.95 22.37 14.28
N ASP A 246 18.65 22.99 13.34
CA ASP A 246 18.60 24.45 13.12
C ASP A 246 17.17 24.91 12.83
N MET A 247 16.37 24.10 12.12
CA MET A 247 14.97 24.43 11.85
C MET A 247 14.12 24.60 13.12
N LEU A 248 14.51 24.07 14.29
CA LEU A 248 13.79 24.36 15.54
C LEU A 248 14.03 25.78 16.08
N ASP A 249 15.07 26.48 15.60
CA ASP A 249 15.33 27.88 15.92
C ASP A 249 14.53 28.83 15.01
N PHE A 250 14.19 28.40 13.79
CA PHE A 250 13.61 29.26 12.75
C PHE A 250 12.17 28.92 12.36
N ALA A 251 11.67 27.72 12.71
CA ALA A 251 10.33 27.31 12.34
C ALA A 251 9.27 28.11 13.10
N ASP A 252 8.30 28.65 12.38
CA ASP A 252 7.13 29.29 12.99
C ASP A 252 6.21 28.28 13.66
N VAL A 253 6.07 27.12 13.04
CA VAL A 253 5.27 26.01 13.56
C VAL A 253 6.00 24.70 13.35
N VAL A 254 5.89 23.81 14.33
CA VAL A 254 6.48 22.47 14.30
C VAL A 254 5.37 21.42 14.33
N ALA A 255 5.37 20.53 13.34
CA ALA A 255 4.51 19.36 13.29
C ALA A 255 5.29 18.10 13.64
N ILE A 256 4.91 17.44 14.73
CA ILE A 256 5.39 16.10 15.05
C ILE A 256 4.40 15.10 14.44
N ASN A 257 4.65 14.77 13.17
CA ASN A 257 3.80 13.87 12.39
C ASN A 257 4.07 12.40 12.73
N LYS A 258 3.16 11.50 12.36
CA LYS A 258 3.15 10.08 12.78
C LYS A 258 3.05 9.98 14.31
N PHE A 259 2.18 10.81 14.88
CA PHE A 259 1.95 10.85 16.32
C PHE A 259 1.32 9.55 16.88
N ASP A 260 0.96 8.60 16.01
CA ASP A 260 0.59 7.23 16.36
C ASP A 260 1.77 6.34 16.77
N LYS A 261 3.00 6.82 16.59
CA LYS A 261 4.22 6.09 16.99
C LYS A 261 4.44 6.13 18.49
N ARG A 262 5.08 5.07 19.00
CA ARG A 262 5.47 4.99 20.42
C ARG A 262 6.43 6.14 20.76
N GLY A 263 6.22 6.75 21.92
CA GLY A 263 7.04 7.88 22.38
C GLY A 263 6.62 9.24 21.80
N ALA A 264 5.52 9.32 21.06
CA ALA A 264 5.02 10.58 20.51
C ALA A 264 4.75 11.66 21.58
N GLN A 265 4.22 11.28 22.73
CA GLN A 265 3.99 12.22 23.85
C GLN A 265 5.29 12.71 24.48
N ASP A 266 6.28 11.83 24.63
CA ASP A 266 7.63 12.22 25.10
C ASP A 266 8.31 13.13 24.08
N ALA A 267 8.20 12.80 22.79
CA ALA A 267 8.67 13.63 21.69
C ALA A 267 8.04 15.03 21.72
N LEU A 268 6.73 15.13 21.91
CA LEU A 268 6.03 16.41 22.04
C LEU A 268 6.58 17.25 23.18
N ARG A 269 6.73 16.65 24.36
CA ARG A 269 7.30 17.32 25.53
C ARG A 269 8.72 17.82 25.26
N ASP A 270 9.57 16.98 24.68
CA ASP A 270 10.98 17.29 24.49
C ASP A 270 11.18 18.37 23.42
N VAL A 271 10.40 18.32 22.33
CA VAL A 271 10.37 19.37 21.30
C VAL A 271 9.81 20.68 21.83
N ARG A 272 8.73 20.67 22.62
CA ARG A 272 8.20 21.87 23.28
C ARG A 272 9.23 22.54 24.19
N LYS A 273 9.95 21.74 24.99
CA LYS A 273 11.05 22.22 25.83
C LYS A 273 12.18 22.84 25.02
N GLN A 274 12.58 22.20 23.92
CA GLN A 274 13.62 22.74 23.07
C GLN A 274 13.17 24.04 22.39
N PHE A 275 11.94 24.07 21.84
CA PHE A 275 11.37 25.25 21.21
C PHE A 275 11.35 26.46 22.16
N LYS A 276 10.94 26.25 23.42
CA LYS A 276 10.98 27.29 24.47
C LYS A 276 12.38 27.85 24.70
N ARG A 277 13.39 26.97 24.74
CA ARG A 277 14.80 27.37 24.94
C ARG A 277 15.31 28.19 23.75
N ASN A 278 15.00 27.76 22.53
CA ASN A 278 15.43 28.41 21.31
C ASN A 278 14.85 29.83 21.15
N HIS A 279 13.65 30.06 21.70
CA HIS A 279 12.91 31.33 21.56
C HIS A 279 12.81 32.14 22.86
N ASP A 280 13.54 31.77 23.92
CA ASP A 280 13.51 32.41 25.25
C ASP A 280 12.10 32.52 25.89
N LEU A 281 11.21 31.57 25.60
CA LEU A 281 9.81 31.53 26.05
C LEU A 281 9.62 30.76 27.37
N TRP A 282 10.36 31.15 28.41
CA TRP A 282 10.43 30.40 29.69
C TRP A 282 9.09 30.31 30.44
N GLU A 283 8.27 31.35 30.35
CA GLU A 283 6.98 31.48 31.06
C GLU A 283 5.76 31.09 30.21
N ALA A 284 5.96 30.76 28.92
CA ALA A 284 4.85 30.40 28.04
C ALA A 284 4.21 29.07 28.46
N ASN A 285 2.88 28.91 28.32
CA ASN A 285 2.26 27.60 28.53
C ASN A 285 2.62 26.66 27.37
N ASP A 286 2.78 25.38 27.68
CA ASP A 286 3.14 24.36 26.67
C ASP A 286 2.10 24.24 25.54
N ASP A 287 0.83 24.52 25.82
CA ASP A 287 -0.27 24.43 24.85
C ASP A 287 -0.38 25.67 23.94
N ASP A 288 0.25 26.78 24.34
CA ASP A 288 0.34 28.00 23.54
C ASP A 288 1.46 27.90 22.50
N LEU A 289 2.46 27.04 22.74
CA LEU A 289 3.58 26.83 21.81
C LEU A 289 3.09 26.30 20.45
N PRO A 290 3.70 26.73 19.33
CA PRO A 290 3.33 26.28 18.00
C PRO A 290 3.91 24.89 17.68
N VAL A 291 3.78 23.94 18.60
CA VAL A 291 4.25 22.56 18.45
C VAL A 291 3.05 21.61 18.57
N VAL A 292 2.70 20.97 17.44
CA VAL A 292 1.47 20.17 17.31
C VAL A 292 1.80 18.73 16.92
N GLY A 293 1.22 17.76 17.64
CA GLY A 293 1.24 16.36 17.25
C GLY A 293 0.21 16.08 16.16
N THR A 294 0.59 15.41 15.08
CA THR A 294 -0.29 15.18 13.92
C THR A 294 -0.21 13.75 13.37
N ILE A 295 -1.30 13.30 12.75
CA ILE A 295 -1.36 12.02 12.05
C ILE A 295 -1.95 12.26 10.65
N ALA A 296 -1.12 12.70 9.70
CA ALA A 296 -1.59 12.97 8.32
C ALA A 296 -2.16 11.72 7.61
N SER A 297 -1.86 10.51 8.09
CA SER A 297 -2.43 9.26 7.56
C SER A 297 -3.86 8.97 8.04
N GLN A 298 -4.36 9.72 9.03
CA GLN A 298 -5.70 9.57 9.58
C GLN A 298 -6.61 10.64 8.98
N PHE A 299 -7.70 10.17 8.36
CA PHE A 299 -8.70 11.07 7.81
C PHE A 299 -9.32 11.94 8.91
N ASN A 300 -9.36 13.25 8.68
CA ASN A 300 -9.91 14.24 9.63
C ASN A 300 -9.26 14.15 11.03
N ASP A 301 -7.94 13.97 11.06
CA ASP A 301 -7.16 14.00 12.28
C ASP A 301 -7.30 15.34 13.05
N PRO A 302 -7.71 15.34 14.33
CA PRO A 302 -7.85 16.55 15.14
C PRO A 302 -6.56 17.35 15.27
N GLY A 303 -5.42 16.69 15.46
CA GLY A 303 -4.11 17.35 15.52
C GLY A 303 -3.77 18.10 14.24
N THR A 304 -4.08 17.50 13.09
CA THR A 304 -3.89 18.15 11.78
C THR A 304 -4.86 19.32 11.55
N ASN A 305 -6.08 19.26 12.10
CA ASN A 305 -7.02 20.39 12.10
C ASN A 305 -6.46 21.57 12.92
N GLU A 306 -5.91 21.29 14.10
CA GLU A 306 -5.27 22.30 14.95
C GLU A 306 -4.02 22.89 14.29
N LEU A 307 -3.17 22.06 13.68
CA LEU A 307 -2.02 22.52 12.92
C LEU A 307 -2.45 23.47 11.79
N TYR A 308 -3.45 23.07 10.99
CA TYR A 308 -3.97 23.90 9.90
C TYR A 308 -4.44 25.26 10.40
N ARG A 309 -5.25 25.29 11.47
CA ARG A 309 -5.76 26.53 12.07
C ARG A 309 -4.63 27.44 12.53
N ARG A 310 -3.62 26.90 13.24
CA ARG A 310 -2.44 27.66 13.67
C ARG A 310 -1.67 28.22 12.48
N MET A 311 -1.38 27.37 11.49
CA MET A 311 -0.66 27.77 10.26
C MET A 311 -1.35 28.93 9.54
N MET A 312 -2.65 28.82 9.30
CA MET A 312 -3.43 29.84 8.59
C MET A 312 -3.47 31.17 9.35
N ASN A 313 -3.63 31.13 10.67
CA ASN A 313 -3.61 32.33 11.50
C ASN A 313 -2.21 32.95 11.57
N THR A 314 -1.14 32.16 11.70
CA THR A 314 0.24 32.67 11.63
C THR A 314 0.54 33.34 10.30
N LEU A 315 0.08 32.76 9.19
CA LEU A 315 0.17 33.38 7.86
C LEU A 315 -0.58 34.72 7.81
N ALA A 316 -1.81 34.77 8.30
CA ALA A 316 -2.59 36.00 8.35
C ALA A 316 -1.91 37.09 9.19
N ASP A 317 -1.39 36.73 10.37
CA ASP A 317 -0.76 37.67 11.30
C ASP A 317 0.56 38.24 10.74
N LYS A 318 1.40 37.40 10.11
CA LYS A 318 2.69 37.84 9.56
C LYS A 318 2.58 38.59 8.24
N THR A 319 1.64 38.21 7.38
CA THR A 319 1.57 38.72 6.00
C THR A 319 0.43 39.71 5.78
N GLY A 320 -0.52 39.80 6.72
CA GLY A 320 -1.76 40.56 6.54
C GLY A 320 -2.75 39.94 5.54
N ALA A 321 -2.45 38.73 5.03
CA ALA A 321 -3.34 38.04 4.10
C ALA A 321 -4.66 37.67 4.77
N ALA A 322 -5.77 37.72 4.01
CA ALA A 322 -7.09 37.34 4.49
C ALA A 322 -7.26 35.80 4.62
N LEU A 323 -6.38 35.15 5.39
CA LEU A 323 -6.29 33.71 5.58
C LEU A 323 -6.59 33.29 7.03
N SER A 324 -7.17 34.16 7.86
CA SER A 324 -7.56 33.78 9.22
C SER A 324 -8.60 32.67 9.19
N SER A 325 -8.35 31.62 9.97
CA SER A 325 -9.13 30.39 9.98
C SER A 325 -9.81 30.15 11.33
N ASN A 326 -11.09 29.83 11.28
CA ASN A 326 -11.89 29.33 12.41
C ASN A 326 -12.19 27.84 12.28
N PHE A 327 -11.39 27.10 11.49
CA PHE A 327 -11.59 25.67 11.25
C PHE A 327 -11.66 24.94 12.60
N ALA A 328 -12.70 24.12 12.77
CA ALA A 328 -13.01 23.49 14.06
C ALA A 328 -11.84 22.60 14.50
N ALA A 329 -11.13 23.04 15.54
CA ALA A 329 -10.27 22.16 16.32
C ALA A 329 -11.20 21.31 17.19
N ASP A 330 -11.56 20.12 16.73
CA ASP A 330 -12.26 19.16 17.59
C ASP A 330 -11.45 18.99 18.88
N GLN A 331 -12.12 19.10 20.04
CA GLN A 331 -11.49 18.88 21.34
C GLN A 331 -11.22 17.40 21.54
N GLY A 332 -10.17 16.89 20.90
CA GLY A 332 -9.70 15.52 21.03
C GLY A 332 -8.23 15.43 20.69
N THR A 333 -7.46 14.68 21.48
CA THR A 333 -6.12 14.26 21.08
C THR A 333 -6.22 13.29 19.91
N SER A 334 -5.26 13.35 18.97
CA SER A 334 -5.11 12.39 17.89
C SER A 334 -4.97 10.95 18.44
N GLU A 335 -6.07 10.26 18.67
CA GLU A 335 -6.11 8.86 19.06
C GLU A 335 -6.40 8.00 17.84
N LYS A 336 -5.42 7.17 17.46
CA LYS A 336 -5.56 6.25 16.34
C LYS A 336 -6.33 4.99 16.76
N VAL A 337 -7.20 4.53 15.88
CA VAL A 337 -7.76 3.17 15.93
C VAL A 337 -6.67 2.18 15.48
N PHE A 338 -6.09 1.43 16.42
CA PHE A 338 -5.10 0.40 16.08
C PHE A 338 -5.80 -0.84 15.50
N ILE A 339 -5.49 -1.20 14.25
CA ILE A 339 -5.89 -2.49 13.68
C ILE A 339 -5.15 -3.63 14.40
N ILE A 340 -3.84 -3.45 14.61
CA ILE A 340 -2.99 -4.37 15.38
C ILE A 340 -2.49 -3.60 16.61
N PRO A 341 -2.83 -4.04 17.83
CA PRO A 341 -2.34 -3.40 19.05
C PRO A 341 -0.80 -3.40 19.11
N PRO A 342 -0.15 -2.34 19.63
CA PRO A 342 1.31 -2.28 19.70
C PRO A 342 1.96 -3.49 20.38
N ALA A 343 1.30 -4.07 21.39
CA ALA A 343 1.75 -5.26 22.10
C ALA A 343 1.83 -6.52 21.20
N ARG A 344 1.15 -6.55 20.04
CA ARG A 344 1.11 -7.69 19.11
C ARG A 344 1.89 -7.45 17.83
N THR A 345 2.73 -6.42 17.74
CA THR A 345 3.49 -6.09 16.53
C THR A 345 4.38 -7.26 16.04
N ARG A 346 4.80 -8.16 16.94
CA ARG A 346 5.67 -9.32 16.64
C ARG A 346 4.93 -10.64 16.38
N TYR A 347 3.61 -10.61 16.19
CA TYR A 347 2.80 -11.83 16.03
C TYR A 347 3.30 -12.80 14.93
N LEU A 348 3.83 -12.29 13.80
CA LEU A 348 4.40 -13.16 12.76
C LEU A 348 5.69 -13.86 13.21
N SER A 349 6.51 -13.20 14.04
CA SER A 349 7.68 -13.83 14.65
C SER A 349 7.26 -14.89 15.66
N GLU A 350 6.25 -14.62 16.48
CA GLU A 350 5.67 -15.58 17.42
C GLU A 350 5.17 -16.84 16.70
N ILE A 351 4.47 -16.67 15.55
CA ILE A 351 4.01 -17.80 14.71
C ILE A 351 5.20 -18.60 14.16
N ALA A 352 6.22 -17.94 13.62
CA ALA A 352 7.40 -18.61 13.09
C ALA A 352 8.20 -19.36 14.18
N GLU A 353 8.32 -18.77 15.37
CA GLU A 353 8.95 -19.40 16.54
C GLU A 353 8.15 -20.61 17.01
N SER A 354 6.82 -20.50 17.05
CA SER A 354 5.91 -21.59 17.41
C SER A 354 6.04 -22.78 16.45
N ASN A 355 6.04 -22.56 15.14
CA ASN A 355 6.21 -23.63 14.15
C ASN A 355 7.56 -24.33 14.30
N ARG A 356 8.66 -23.58 14.43
CA ARG A 356 10.00 -24.16 14.63
C ARG A 356 10.12 -24.89 15.97
N ALA A 357 9.43 -24.42 17.00
CA ALA A 357 9.39 -25.10 18.30
C ALA A 357 8.63 -26.43 18.20
N TYR A 358 7.52 -26.45 17.45
CA TYR A 358 6.79 -27.67 17.14
C TYR A 358 7.65 -28.69 16.38
N ASP A 359 8.40 -28.26 15.35
CA ASP A 359 9.29 -29.16 14.60
C ASP A 359 10.37 -29.80 15.49
N ARG A 360 10.99 -29.00 16.37
CA ARG A 360 11.98 -29.51 17.34
C ARG A 360 11.35 -30.47 18.35
N TRP A 361 10.14 -30.17 18.80
CA TRP A 361 9.38 -31.05 19.68
C TRP A 361 9.04 -32.36 18.97
N ALA A 362 8.59 -32.31 17.72
CA ALA A 362 8.23 -33.49 16.93
C ALA A 362 9.44 -34.43 16.70
N GLU A 363 10.61 -33.90 16.36
CA GLU A 363 11.83 -34.71 16.22
C GLU A 363 12.26 -35.31 17.57
N LYS A 364 12.17 -34.55 18.68
CA LYS A 364 12.44 -35.09 20.02
C LYS A 364 11.49 -36.23 20.38
N GLN A 365 10.20 -36.07 20.11
CA GLN A 365 9.19 -37.11 20.37
C GLN A 365 9.42 -38.35 19.51
N ALA A 366 9.79 -38.17 18.23
CA ALA A 366 10.13 -39.28 17.33
C ALA A 366 11.34 -40.09 17.85
N ASP A 367 12.38 -39.40 18.32
CA ASP A 367 13.55 -40.05 18.91
C ASP A 367 13.22 -40.83 20.19
N LEU A 368 12.35 -40.29 21.06
CA LEU A 368 11.88 -40.98 22.28
C LEU A 368 11.05 -42.21 21.93
N ALA A 369 10.11 -42.08 20.99
CA ALA A 369 9.25 -43.18 20.53
C ALA A 369 10.07 -44.33 19.93
N GLY A 370 11.08 -44.01 19.10
CA GLY A 370 12.00 -45.00 18.54
C GLY A 370 12.81 -45.75 19.61
N LYS A 371 13.33 -45.03 20.62
CA LYS A 371 14.05 -45.64 21.75
C LYS A 371 13.13 -46.54 22.58
N LEU A 372 11.89 -46.11 22.83
CA LEU A 372 10.92 -46.88 23.60
C LEU A 372 10.59 -48.21 22.89
N GLN A 373 10.33 -48.16 21.58
CA GLN A 373 10.11 -49.37 20.78
C GLN A 373 11.33 -50.30 20.83
N ALA A 374 12.54 -49.77 20.64
CA ALA A 374 13.77 -50.56 20.66
C ALA A 374 14.00 -51.26 22.01
N LEU A 375 13.76 -50.57 23.14
CA LEU A 375 13.91 -51.16 24.47
C LEU A 375 12.85 -52.23 24.75
N SER A 376 11.60 -52.01 24.33
CA SER A 376 10.55 -53.02 24.45
C SER A 376 10.89 -54.27 23.65
N THR A 377 11.28 -54.11 22.38
CA THR A 377 11.67 -55.25 21.53
C THR A 377 12.90 -55.98 22.07
N ALA A 378 13.86 -55.25 22.65
CA ALA A 378 15.03 -55.88 23.28
C ALA A 378 14.64 -56.64 24.56
N ALA A 379 13.71 -56.12 25.36
CA ALA A 379 13.22 -56.78 26.57
C ALA A 379 12.53 -58.11 26.25
N ASP A 380 11.80 -58.19 25.12
CA ASP A 380 11.14 -59.43 24.67
C ASP A 380 12.12 -60.52 24.21
N LEU A 381 13.40 -60.17 23.98
CA LEU A 381 14.44 -61.08 23.49
C LEU A 381 15.37 -61.60 24.59
N VAL A 382 15.24 -61.10 25.82
CA VAL A 382 16.11 -61.44 26.95
C VAL A 382 15.27 -61.81 28.18
N ASP A 383 15.85 -62.59 29.10
CA ASP A 383 15.18 -63.02 30.34
C ASP A 383 15.92 -62.52 31.59
N GLY A 384 15.23 -62.56 32.73
CA GLY A 384 15.81 -62.24 34.06
C GLY A 384 16.19 -60.77 34.22
N ASP A 385 17.26 -60.51 34.98
CA ASP A 385 17.70 -59.15 35.37
C ASP A 385 17.90 -58.19 34.18
N ALA A 386 18.24 -58.72 33.00
CA ALA A 386 18.40 -57.93 31.78
C ALA A 386 17.07 -57.39 31.25
N ALA A 387 15.99 -58.19 31.32
CA ALA A 387 14.65 -57.78 30.91
C ALA A 387 14.09 -56.70 31.85
N ASP A 388 14.28 -56.88 33.16
CA ASP A 388 13.83 -55.92 34.18
C ASP A 388 14.52 -54.56 34.03
N ALA A 389 15.83 -54.56 33.78
CA ALA A 389 16.59 -53.32 33.55
C ALA A 389 16.12 -52.56 32.29
N LEU A 390 15.78 -53.28 31.21
CA LEU A 390 15.24 -52.70 29.97
C LEU A 390 13.81 -52.17 30.18
N ALA A 391 12.98 -52.90 30.92
CA ALA A 391 11.61 -52.48 31.26
C ALA A 391 11.61 -51.22 32.13
N ASP A 392 12.48 -51.14 33.13
CA ASP A 392 12.62 -49.94 33.95
C ASP A 392 13.12 -48.74 33.13
N ARG A 393 14.11 -48.94 32.25
CA ARG A 393 14.55 -47.86 31.35
C ARG A 393 13.44 -47.38 30.40
N SER A 394 12.59 -48.30 29.94
CA SER A 394 11.42 -47.99 29.11
C SER A 394 10.42 -47.11 29.86
N LYS A 395 10.11 -47.43 31.13
CA LYS A 395 9.24 -46.60 31.98
C LYS A 395 9.77 -45.17 32.11
N HIS A 396 11.08 -45.00 32.28
CA HIS A 396 11.70 -43.67 32.37
C HIS A 396 11.55 -42.87 31.08
N ILE A 397 11.81 -43.47 29.92
CA ILE A 397 11.66 -42.78 28.62
C ILE A 397 10.18 -42.46 28.33
N GLN A 398 9.27 -43.33 28.74
CA GLN A 398 7.84 -43.11 28.57
C GLN A 398 7.34 -41.84 29.27
N LEU A 399 7.93 -41.44 30.40
CA LEU A 399 7.55 -40.21 31.11
C LEU A 399 7.79 -38.93 30.29
N ASP A 400 8.75 -38.96 29.36
CA ASP A 400 9.09 -37.83 28.49
C ASP A 400 8.34 -37.86 27.14
N LEU A 401 7.65 -38.97 26.84
CA LEU A 401 6.83 -39.15 25.64
C LEU A 401 5.42 -38.58 25.88
N ASP A 402 4.90 -37.82 24.92
CA ASP A 402 3.54 -37.31 24.98
C ASP A 402 2.53 -38.46 25.05
N ALA A 403 1.60 -38.37 26.01
CA ALA A 403 0.65 -39.45 26.28
C ALA A 403 -0.31 -39.69 25.09
N ARG A 404 -0.71 -38.64 24.38
CA ARG A 404 -1.59 -38.76 23.20
C ARG A 404 -0.85 -39.38 22.03
N LEU A 405 0.43 -39.04 21.87
CA LEU A 405 1.28 -39.68 20.87
C LEU A 405 1.44 -41.18 21.16
N LYS A 406 1.66 -41.55 22.43
CA LYS A 406 1.75 -42.97 22.83
C LYS A 406 0.45 -43.72 22.49
N GLU A 407 -0.69 -43.18 22.89
CA GLU A 407 -2.01 -43.73 22.57
C GLU A 407 -2.21 -43.88 21.06
N TRP A 408 -1.79 -42.89 20.28
CA TRP A 408 -1.86 -42.95 18.82
C TRP A 408 -0.96 -44.03 18.22
N LEU A 409 0.28 -44.17 18.69
CA LEU A 409 1.22 -45.19 18.22
C LEU A 409 0.72 -46.61 18.52
N GLU A 410 0.18 -46.84 19.72
CA GLU A 410 -0.43 -48.12 20.12
C GLU A 410 -1.71 -48.41 19.33
N GLY A 411 -2.51 -47.38 19.03
CA GLY A 411 -3.73 -47.47 18.22
C GLY A 411 -3.51 -47.46 16.70
N TRP A 412 -2.28 -47.24 16.21
CA TRP A 412 -1.97 -47.19 14.78
C TRP A 412 -2.40 -48.46 14.02
N PRO A 413 -2.18 -49.69 14.52
CA PRO A 413 -2.63 -50.90 13.84
C PRO A 413 -4.15 -50.95 13.63
N GLU A 414 -4.94 -50.54 14.62
CA GLU A 414 -6.40 -50.48 14.52
C GLU A 414 -6.87 -49.36 13.57
N LEU A 415 -6.21 -48.20 13.63
CA LEU A 415 -6.47 -47.11 12.70
C LEU A 415 -6.18 -47.52 11.25
N ARG A 416 -5.04 -48.18 11.01
CA ARG A 416 -4.67 -48.74 9.71
C ARG A 416 -5.72 -49.72 9.21
N ALA A 417 -6.15 -50.67 10.05
CA ALA A 417 -7.18 -51.64 9.70
C ALA A 417 -8.51 -50.96 9.30
N ARG A 418 -8.89 -49.85 9.94
CA ARG A 418 -10.09 -49.08 9.56
C ARG A 418 -9.99 -48.44 8.17
N TYR A 419 -8.81 -48.00 7.75
CA TYR A 419 -8.59 -47.42 6.43
C TYR A 419 -8.38 -48.49 5.33
N GLU A 420 -8.00 -49.71 5.71
CA GLU A 420 -7.88 -50.87 4.81
C GLU A 420 -9.20 -51.65 4.67
N ALA A 421 -10.19 -51.43 5.54
CA ALA A 421 -11.55 -52.00 5.43
C ALA A 421 -12.31 -51.42 4.23
N ASP A 422 -13.28 -52.15 3.67
CA ASP A 422 -14.04 -51.72 2.48
C ASP A 422 -14.77 -50.37 2.64
N GLU A 423 -15.26 -50.09 3.85
CA GLU A 423 -15.96 -48.84 4.20
C GLU A 423 -15.35 -48.18 5.44
N TYR A 424 -15.14 -46.87 5.36
CA TYR A 424 -14.79 -46.03 6.50
C TYR A 424 -16.04 -45.32 7.03
N VAL A 425 -16.33 -45.49 8.32
CA VAL A 425 -17.50 -44.90 8.98
C VAL A 425 -17.07 -43.80 9.94
N PHE A 426 -17.63 -42.60 9.79
CA PHE A 426 -17.43 -41.50 10.73
C PHE A 426 -18.70 -40.68 10.92
N GLN A 427 -18.83 -40.03 12.06
CA GLN A 427 -20.03 -39.27 12.40
C GLN A 427 -19.90 -37.79 12.05
N VAL A 428 -20.91 -37.25 11.36
CA VAL A 428 -21.05 -35.81 11.12
C VAL A 428 -22.42 -35.37 11.61
N ARG A 429 -22.45 -34.48 12.61
CA ARG A 429 -23.69 -33.94 13.21
C ARG A 429 -24.67 -35.05 13.63
N GLY A 430 -24.16 -36.14 14.21
CA GLY A 430 -24.97 -37.28 14.68
C GLY A 430 -25.45 -38.23 13.59
N LYS A 431 -24.98 -38.10 12.34
CA LYS A 431 -25.24 -39.03 11.24
C LYS A 431 -23.99 -39.83 10.90
N ASP A 432 -24.13 -41.14 10.78
CA ASP A 432 -23.08 -42.02 10.27
C ASP A 432 -22.91 -41.79 8.76
N ILE A 433 -21.73 -41.34 8.36
CA ILE A 433 -21.32 -41.26 6.97
C ILE A 433 -20.42 -42.45 6.69
N LYS A 434 -20.81 -43.28 5.71
CA LYS A 434 -20.03 -44.40 5.22
C LYS A 434 -19.42 -44.03 3.88
N ILE A 435 -18.10 -44.20 3.74
CA ILE A 435 -17.37 -43.90 2.51
C ILE A 435 -16.58 -45.14 2.10
N PRO A 436 -16.70 -45.63 0.85
CA PRO A 436 -15.83 -46.68 0.34
C PRO A 436 -14.37 -46.24 0.41
N THR A 437 -13.48 -47.07 0.93
CA THR A 437 -12.05 -46.70 1.07
C THR A 437 -11.26 -46.92 -0.22
N THR A 438 -11.80 -47.69 -1.16
CA THR A 438 -11.16 -47.99 -2.45
C THR A 438 -12.03 -47.56 -3.63
N SER A 439 -11.42 -47.53 -4.81
CA SER A 439 -12.09 -47.32 -6.10
C SER A 439 -11.58 -48.36 -7.10
N LYS A 440 -12.47 -48.99 -7.84
CA LYS A 440 -12.11 -50.08 -8.75
C LYS A 440 -11.70 -49.56 -10.12
N SER A 441 -10.52 -49.95 -10.59
CA SER A 441 -10.01 -49.59 -11.91
C SER A 441 -10.65 -50.43 -13.03
N LEU A 442 -10.43 -50.01 -14.29
CA LEU A 442 -10.86 -50.78 -15.47
C LEU A 442 -10.20 -52.17 -15.55
N SER A 443 -9.00 -52.33 -14.98
CA SER A 443 -8.30 -53.62 -14.86
C SER A 443 -8.73 -54.40 -13.61
N HIS A 444 -9.80 -53.98 -12.94
CA HIS A 444 -10.34 -54.60 -11.73
C HIS A 444 -9.43 -54.57 -10.50
N GLN A 445 -8.47 -53.63 -10.45
CA GLN A 445 -7.65 -53.40 -9.25
C GLN A 445 -8.34 -52.42 -8.31
N ASP A 446 -8.31 -52.70 -7.01
CA ASP A 446 -8.81 -51.81 -5.98
C ASP A 446 -7.74 -50.77 -5.64
N ILE A 447 -8.03 -49.50 -5.93
CA ILE A 447 -7.14 -48.36 -5.71
C ILE A 447 -7.56 -47.65 -4.42
N PRO A 448 -6.73 -47.58 -3.38
CA PRO A 448 -7.07 -46.91 -2.14
C PRO A 448 -7.26 -45.40 -2.34
N LYS A 449 -8.31 -44.83 -1.75
CA LYS A 449 -8.56 -43.38 -1.71
C LYS A 449 -7.53 -42.66 -0.84
N VAL A 450 -7.02 -43.33 0.19
CA VAL A 450 -5.94 -42.85 1.06
C VAL A 450 -4.91 -43.96 1.18
N ALA A 451 -3.69 -43.72 0.67
CA ALA A 451 -2.59 -44.68 0.77
C ALA A 451 -1.85 -44.48 2.10
N LEU A 452 -1.75 -45.54 2.89
CA LEU A 452 -1.07 -45.52 4.20
C LEU A 452 0.42 -45.83 4.05
N PRO A 453 1.29 -45.27 4.91
CA PRO A 453 2.70 -45.60 4.90
C PRO A 453 2.93 -47.07 5.33
N SER A 454 3.92 -47.73 4.73
CA SER A 454 4.38 -49.07 5.13
C SER A 454 5.36 -49.05 6.32
N LEU A 455 5.39 -47.96 7.08
CA LEU A 455 6.31 -47.73 8.19
C LEU A 455 5.88 -48.57 9.41
N THR A 456 6.86 -49.19 10.07
CA THR A 456 6.66 -49.98 11.31
C THR A 456 7.44 -49.42 12.50
N GLY A 457 8.47 -48.62 12.24
CA GLY A 457 9.28 -47.97 13.26
C GLY A 457 8.51 -46.82 13.92
N TRP A 458 8.47 -46.79 15.26
CA TRP A 458 7.79 -45.75 16.03
C TRP A 458 8.40 -44.36 15.83
N ARG A 459 9.70 -44.28 15.50
CA ARG A 459 10.35 -43.01 15.13
C ARG A 459 9.75 -42.42 13.86
N ASP A 460 9.76 -43.19 12.77
CA ASP A 460 9.29 -42.72 11.47
C ASP A 460 7.78 -42.50 11.46
N LEU A 461 7.02 -43.36 12.16
CA LEU A 461 5.58 -43.18 12.36
C LEU A 461 5.26 -41.91 13.14
N THR A 462 6.01 -41.61 14.21
CA THR A 462 5.84 -40.36 14.96
C THR A 462 6.12 -39.14 14.10
N LYS A 463 7.22 -39.17 13.34
CA LYS A 463 7.58 -38.07 12.45
C LYS A 463 6.49 -37.81 11.42
N TRP A 464 6.04 -38.88 10.76
CA TRP A 464 4.95 -38.80 9.78
C TRP A 464 3.63 -38.33 10.42
N HIS A 465 3.25 -38.88 11.57
CA HIS A 465 2.05 -38.49 12.31
C HIS A 465 2.04 -37.00 12.68
N LEU A 466 3.17 -36.47 13.16
CA LEU A 466 3.24 -35.10 13.64
C LEU A 466 3.41 -34.08 12.51
N GLN A 467 3.90 -34.47 11.33
CA GLN A 467 4.20 -33.56 10.22
C GLN A 467 3.24 -33.69 9.02
N GLU A 468 2.80 -34.90 8.69
CA GLU A 468 2.16 -35.23 7.41
C GLU A 468 0.97 -36.18 7.55
N ASN A 469 0.35 -36.22 8.73
CA ASN A 469 -0.72 -37.13 9.11
C ASN A 469 -1.82 -37.34 8.05
N LEU A 470 -2.65 -38.36 8.28
CA LEU A 470 -3.85 -38.63 7.48
C LEU A 470 -4.69 -37.37 7.24
N PRO A 471 -5.34 -37.24 6.06
CA PRO A 471 -6.32 -36.20 5.83
C PRO A 471 -7.36 -36.17 6.96
N GLY A 472 -7.81 -34.98 7.34
CA GLY A 472 -8.74 -34.79 8.46
C GLY A 472 -8.12 -34.95 9.85
N SER A 473 -6.79 -35.13 9.95
CA SER A 473 -6.07 -35.24 11.21
C SER A 473 -4.97 -34.20 11.28
N PHE A 474 -4.75 -33.59 12.44
CA PHE A 474 -3.70 -32.60 12.65
C PHE A 474 -2.32 -33.16 12.25
N PRO A 475 -1.45 -32.38 11.56
CA PRO A 475 -1.57 -30.94 11.24
C PRO A 475 -2.35 -30.63 9.94
N TYR A 476 -3.11 -31.58 9.42
CA TYR A 476 -3.97 -31.45 8.22
C TYR A 476 -3.19 -31.21 6.92
N THR A 477 -1.91 -31.59 6.88
CA THR A 477 -1.04 -31.45 5.71
C THR A 477 -1.62 -32.11 4.47
N ALA A 478 -2.22 -33.29 4.63
CA ALA A 478 -2.85 -34.02 3.53
C ALA A 478 -4.32 -33.61 3.27
N GLY A 479 -4.84 -32.61 4.00
CA GLY A 479 -6.20 -32.08 3.86
C GLY A 479 -6.94 -31.98 5.19
N ILE A 480 -7.90 -31.06 5.26
CA ILE A 480 -8.71 -30.82 6.48
C ILE A 480 -9.86 -31.82 6.68
N TYR A 481 -10.15 -32.65 5.67
CA TYR A 481 -11.20 -33.67 5.72
C TYR A 481 -10.62 -35.06 5.49
N PRO A 482 -11.15 -36.12 6.14
CA PRO A 482 -10.67 -37.49 5.97
C PRO A 482 -10.76 -38.00 4.52
N PHE A 483 -11.83 -37.61 3.82
CA PHE A 483 -12.05 -37.93 2.41
C PHE A 483 -12.59 -36.70 1.68
N LYS A 484 -12.41 -36.67 0.36
CA LYS A 484 -13.08 -35.70 -0.50
C LYS A 484 -14.59 -35.95 -0.46
N ARG A 485 -15.39 -34.88 -0.60
CA ARG A 485 -16.85 -35.00 -0.71
C ARG A 485 -17.23 -35.79 -1.96
N GLU A 486 -18.19 -36.70 -1.83
CA GLU A 486 -18.81 -37.36 -2.97
C GLU A 486 -19.97 -36.49 -3.49
N GLY A 487 -20.04 -36.29 -4.80
CA GLY A 487 -21.11 -35.51 -5.46
C GLY A 487 -20.91 -33.99 -5.51
N GLU A 488 -19.90 -33.43 -4.83
CA GLU A 488 -19.55 -32.01 -4.92
C GLU A 488 -18.08 -31.85 -5.34
N ASP A 489 -17.85 -31.69 -6.63
CA ASP A 489 -16.53 -31.35 -7.17
C ASP A 489 -16.12 -29.95 -6.69
N PRO A 490 -14.85 -29.72 -6.28
CA PRO A 490 -14.36 -28.40 -5.89
C PRO A 490 -14.43 -27.34 -7.00
N THR A 491 -14.66 -27.75 -8.26
CA THR A 491 -14.79 -26.88 -9.42
C THR A 491 -15.70 -25.68 -9.11
N ARG A 492 -15.12 -24.48 -9.25
CA ARG A 492 -15.82 -23.21 -9.03
C ARG A 492 -15.86 -22.45 -10.34
N MET A 493 -17.06 -22.05 -10.74
CA MET A 493 -17.31 -21.54 -12.08
C MET A 493 -17.12 -20.04 -12.12
N PHE A 494 -15.97 -19.60 -12.64
CA PHE A 494 -15.65 -18.19 -12.84
C PHE A 494 -16.39 -17.62 -14.05
N ALA A 495 -17.24 -16.62 -13.82
CA ALA A 495 -17.92 -15.88 -14.87
C ALA A 495 -18.13 -14.41 -14.48
N GLY A 496 -18.11 -13.55 -15.48
CA GLY A 496 -18.36 -12.12 -15.35
C GLY A 496 -18.04 -11.44 -16.66
N GLU A 497 -19.07 -11.04 -17.39
CA GLU A 497 -18.93 -10.33 -18.65
C GLU A 497 -20.24 -9.60 -18.99
N GLY A 498 -20.13 -8.33 -19.36
CA GLY A 498 -21.25 -7.48 -19.75
C GLY A 498 -22.19 -7.17 -18.59
N GLY A 499 -23.49 -7.18 -18.87
CA GLY A 499 -24.54 -6.94 -17.87
C GLY A 499 -24.86 -8.15 -16.99
N PRO A 500 -25.63 -7.94 -15.91
CA PRO A 500 -26.00 -9.00 -14.97
C PRO A 500 -26.73 -10.17 -15.65
N GLU A 501 -27.58 -9.91 -16.64
CA GLU A 501 -28.34 -10.94 -17.36
C GLU A 501 -27.43 -11.85 -18.20
N ARG A 502 -26.39 -11.29 -18.84
CA ARG A 502 -25.43 -12.07 -19.64
C ARG A 502 -24.61 -12.99 -18.74
N THR A 503 -24.14 -12.46 -17.61
CA THR A 503 -23.38 -13.24 -16.63
C THR A 503 -24.25 -14.30 -15.95
N ASN A 504 -25.50 -13.97 -15.63
CA ASN A 504 -26.48 -14.94 -15.13
C ASN A 504 -26.69 -16.11 -16.10
N LYS A 505 -26.87 -15.82 -17.40
CA LYS A 505 -26.97 -16.86 -18.45
C LYS A 505 -25.72 -17.74 -18.48
N ARG A 506 -24.52 -17.15 -18.30
CA ARG A 506 -23.29 -17.92 -18.20
C ARG A 506 -23.27 -18.81 -16.97
N PHE A 507 -23.70 -18.34 -15.80
CA PHE A 507 -23.80 -19.15 -14.59
C PHE A 507 -24.73 -20.35 -14.76
N HIS A 508 -25.89 -20.17 -15.39
CA HIS A 508 -26.79 -21.27 -15.70
C HIS A 508 -26.17 -22.29 -16.66
N TYR A 509 -25.43 -21.81 -17.67
CA TYR A 509 -24.73 -22.68 -18.62
C TYR A 509 -23.62 -23.50 -17.96
N VAL A 510 -22.71 -22.85 -17.24
CA VAL A 510 -21.54 -23.54 -16.63
C VAL A 510 -21.95 -24.49 -15.53
N SER A 511 -23.06 -24.22 -14.84
CA SER A 511 -23.56 -25.06 -13.76
C SER A 511 -24.56 -26.11 -14.21
N LEU A 512 -24.86 -26.21 -15.51
CA LEU A 512 -25.84 -27.14 -16.05
C LEU A 512 -25.48 -28.59 -15.70
N GLY A 513 -26.45 -29.36 -15.21
CA GLY A 513 -26.25 -30.77 -14.83
C GLY A 513 -25.43 -31.00 -13.54
N MET A 514 -24.83 -29.96 -12.96
CA MET A 514 -24.10 -30.08 -11.69
C MET A 514 -25.07 -30.07 -10.51
N PRO A 515 -24.99 -31.03 -9.57
CA PRO A 515 -25.84 -31.06 -8.38
C PRO A 515 -25.55 -29.89 -7.43
N ALA A 516 -24.28 -29.47 -7.32
CA ALA A 516 -23.86 -28.33 -6.51
C ALA A 516 -23.57 -27.10 -7.39
N LYS A 517 -24.18 -25.95 -7.06
CA LYS A 517 -24.04 -24.69 -7.80
C LYS A 517 -22.98 -23.78 -7.16
N ARG A 518 -21.71 -23.97 -7.54
CA ARG A 518 -20.56 -23.22 -6.99
C ARG A 518 -20.13 -22.07 -7.89
N LEU A 519 -20.78 -20.92 -7.74
CA LEU A 519 -20.53 -19.74 -8.58
C LEU A 519 -19.28 -18.94 -8.12
N SER A 520 -18.62 -18.26 -9.06
CA SER A 520 -17.58 -17.26 -8.81
C SER A 520 -17.77 -16.07 -9.74
N THR A 521 -18.05 -14.91 -9.16
CA THR A 521 -18.36 -13.69 -9.91
C THR A 521 -17.10 -12.86 -10.12
N ALA A 522 -16.87 -12.42 -11.36
CA ALA A 522 -15.86 -11.43 -11.71
C ALA A 522 -16.53 -10.09 -11.99
N PHE A 523 -16.19 -9.04 -11.26
CA PHE A 523 -16.74 -7.70 -11.50
C PHE A 523 -15.87 -6.90 -12.47
N ASP A 524 -16.49 -6.00 -13.23
CA ASP A 524 -15.74 -5.09 -14.10
C ASP A 524 -14.90 -4.09 -13.27
N SER A 525 -13.97 -3.41 -13.92
CA SER A 525 -13.12 -2.43 -13.23
C SER A 525 -13.90 -1.24 -12.66
N VAL A 526 -15.11 -0.95 -13.13
CA VAL A 526 -15.91 0.19 -12.66
C VAL A 526 -16.52 -0.14 -11.30
N THR A 527 -17.16 -1.30 -11.19
CA THR A 527 -17.69 -1.86 -9.94
C THR A 527 -16.58 -2.15 -8.93
N LEU A 528 -15.44 -2.71 -9.34
CA LEU A 528 -14.32 -2.99 -8.43
C LEU A 528 -13.77 -1.75 -7.73
N TYR A 529 -13.88 -0.58 -8.36
CA TYR A 529 -13.45 0.70 -7.80
C TYR A 529 -14.59 1.47 -7.11
N GLY A 530 -15.75 0.85 -6.92
CA GLY A 530 -16.90 1.47 -6.26
C GLY A 530 -17.44 2.69 -7.02
N ARG A 531 -17.39 2.66 -8.35
CA ARG A 531 -17.90 3.74 -9.22
C ARG A 531 -19.15 3.27 -9.96
N ASP A 532 -20.01 4.24 -10.28
CA ASP A 532 -21.14 4.00 -11.18
C ASP A 532 -20.69 4.11 -12.65
N PRO A 533 -21.35 3.37 -13.57
CA PRO A 533 -21.20 3.56 -15.00
C PRO A 533 -21.49 5.01 -15.42
N HIS A 534 -20.70 5.52 -16.37
CA HIS A 534 -20.83 6.89 -16.86
C HIS A 534 -20.49 6.97 -18.35
N VAL A 535 -21.06 7.94 -19.07
CA VAL A 535 -20.79 8.20 -20.50
C VAL A 535 -19.39 8.74 -20.80
N ARG A 536 -18.58 9.00 -19.75
CA ARG A 536 -17.25 9.57 -19.92
C ARG A 536 -16.35 8.47 -20.47
N PRO A 537 -15.56 8.70 -21.53
CA PRO A 537 -14.85 7.62 -22.23
C PRO A 537 -13.93 6.76 -21.33
N ASP A 538 -13.34 7.36 -20.29
CA ASP A 538 -12.49 6.69 -19.30
C ASP A 538 -13.22 5.68 -18.41
N ILE A 539 -14.55 5.78 -18.33
CA ILE A 539 -15.45 4.86 -17.61
C ILE A 539 -16.21 3.99 -18.63
N TYR A 540 -16.87 4.60 -19.61
CA TYR A 540 -17.78 3.93 -20.54
C TYR A 540 -17.13 2.73 -21.24
N GLY A 541 -15.92 2.90 -21.77
CA GLY A 541 -15.18 1.82 -22.45
C GLY A 541 -14.75 0.66 -21.54
N LYS A 542 -14.98 0.76 -20.23
CA LYS A 542 -14.65 -0.27 -19.24
C LYS A 542 -15.87 -0.98 -18.67
N VAL A 543 -17.07 -0.43 -18.86
CA VAL A 543 -18.32 -0.97 -18.31
C VAL A 543 -18.60 -2.33 -18.93
N GLY A 544 -18.70 -3.37 -18.10
CA GLY A 544 -18.96 -4.75 -18.53
C GLY A 544 -17.78 -5.44 -19.24
N ASN A 545 -16.61 -4.79 -19.32
CA ASN A 545 -15.40 -5.39 -19.86
C ASN A 545 -14.59 -6.05 -18.74
N SER A 546 -14.07 -7.26 -19.01
CA SER A 546 -13.30 -8.07 -18.06
C SER A 546 -14.05 -8.43 -16.76
N GLY A 547 -15.37 -8.29 -16.75
CA GLY A 547 -16.22 -8.57 -15.60
C GLY A 547 -17.67 -8.13 -15.81
N VAL A 548 -18.54 -8.47 -14.87
CA VAL A 548 -19.94 -8.02 -14.86
C VAL A 548 -20.06 -6.63 -14.25
N SER A 549 -20.85 -5.76 -14.87
CA SER A 549 -21.17 -4.44 -14.32
C SER A 549 -22.35 -4.51 -13.37
N ILE A 550 -22.13 -4.13 -12.10
CA ILE A 550 -23.14 -4.09 -11.04
C ILE A 550 -23.01 -2.76 -10.31
N CYS A 551 -23.99 -1.87 -10.45
CA CYS A 551 -24.00 -0.57 -9.75
C CYS A 551 -25.16 -0.41 -8.76
N CYS A 552 -26.15 -1.30 -8.81
CA CYS A 552 -27.28 -1.26 -7.89
C CYS A 552 -27.69 -2.66 -7.39
N LEU A 553 -28.55 -2.68 -6.37
CA LEU A 553 -29.08 -3.93 -5.82
C LEU A 553 -29.90 -4.72 -6.84
N ASP A 554 -30.61 -4.05 -7.74
CA ASP A 554 -31.43 -4.74 -8.75
C ASP A 554 -30.57 -5.48 -9.77
N ASP A 555 -29.39 -4.96 -10.10
CA ASP A 555 -28.40 -5.68 -10.92
C ASP A 555 -27.89 -6.93 -10.20
N ALA A 556 -27.61 -6.84 -8.89
CA ALA A 556 -27.23 -8.00 -8.10
C ALA A 556 -28.34 -9.06 -8.04
N LYS A 557 -29.62 -8.65 -7.96
CA LYS A 557 -30.76 -9.58 -8.02
C LYS A 557 -30.84 -10.28 -9.38
N LYS A 558 -30.68 -9.53 -10.47
CA LYS A 558 -30.67 -10.09 -11.84
C LYS A 558 -29.52 -11.09 -12.03
N LEU A 559 -28.33 -10.76 -11.52
CA LEU A 559 -27.13 -11.58 -11.62
C LEU A 559 -27.33 -12.98 -11.03
N TYR A 560 -28.02 -13.09 -9.90
CA TYR A 560 -28.24 -14.36 -9.20
C TYR A 560 -29.65 -14.94 -9.38
N SER A 561 -30.44 -14.38 -10.30
CA SER A 561 -31.80 -14.87 -10.57
C SER A 561 -31.79 -16.34 -10.99
N GLY A 562 -32.70 -17.13 -10.42
CA GLY A 562 -32.80 -18.58 -10.66
C GLY A 562 -31.85 -19.44 -9.83
N PHE A 563 -31.05 -18.85 -8.94
CA PHE A 563 -30.26 -19.57 -7.93
C PHE A 563 -30.84 -19.32 -6.54
N ASP A 564 -31.10 -20.39 -5.79
CA ASP A 564 -31.42 -20.28 -4.37
C ASP A 564 -30.13 -20.06 -3.58
N LEU A 565 -29.90 -18.82 -3.16
CA LEU A 565 -28.72 -18.42 -2.39
C LEU A 565 -28.71 -18.97 -0.96
N CYS A 566 -29.85 -19.51 -0.49
CA CYS A 566 -29.99 -20.16 0.81
C CYS A 566 -29.88 -21.68 0.75
N ALA A 567 -29.73 -22.26 -0.45
CA ALA A 567 -29.51 -23.70 -0.61
C ALA A 567 -28.20 -24.13 0.08
N PRO A 568 -28.21 -25.27 0.81
CA PRO A 568 -27.12 -25.67 1.71
C PRO A 568 -25.82 -26.11 1.03
#